data_AF-A0A940EIK2-F1
#
_entry.id   AF-A0A940EIK2-F1
#
_cell.length_a   1.000
_cell.length_b   1.000
_cell.length_c   1.000
_cell.angle_alpha   90.00
_cell.angle_beta   90.00
_cell.angle_gamma   90.00
#
_symmetry.space_group_name_H-M   'P 1'
#
loop_
_entity.id
_entity.type
_entity.pdbx_description
1 polymer ?
#
loop_
_entity_poly.entity_id
_entity_poly.type
_entity_poly.pdbx_seq_one_letter_code
_entity_poly.pdbx_strand_id
1 'polypeptide(L)'
;MAIARDETDDCRVPKPPVDLAETAYLRNGYRAILRILIAEEALASETCTCLLDQFTWDQALTALPRFQTSDNPRLPFNVLELYAQADAFEAQVAEACVK
;
A
#
# COMPACT_ATOMS: atom_id res chain seq x y z
N MET A 1 -18.38 -8.29 -22.31
CA MET A 1 -17.39 -9.31 -21.92
C MET A 1 -17.08 -9.09 -20.45
N ALA A 2 -17.60 -9.95 -19.57
CA ALA A 2 -17.31 -9.87 -18.15
C ALA A 2 -15.93 -10.52 -17.94
N ILE A 3 -14.94 -9.72 -17.57
CA ILE A 3 -13.64 -10.25 -17.18
C ILE A 3 -13.86 -10.86 -15.80
N ALA A 4 -13.70 -12.19 -15.70
CA ALA A 4 -13.66 -12.85 -14.41
C ALA A 4 -12.51 -12.21 -13.62
N ARG A 5 -12.83 -11.58 -12.48
CA ARG A 5 -11.83 -11.10 -11.55
C ARG A 5 -11.05 -12.32 -11.09
N ASP A 6 -9.77 -12.33 -11.46
CA ASP A 6 -8.81 -13.29 -10.94
C ASP A 6 -8.80 -13.14 -9.41
N GLU A 7 -8.67 -14.25 -8.67
CA GLU A 7 -8.70 -14.26 -7.19
C GLU A 7 -7.54 -13.43 -6.59
N THR A 8 -6.55 -13.11 -7.43
CA THR A 8 -5.48 -12.14 -7.17
C THR A 8 -5.94 -10.67 -7.13
N ASP A 9 -7.10 -10.31 -7.70
CA ASP A 9 -7.67 -8.95 -7.62
C ASP A 9 -8.24 -8.65 -6.21
N ASP A 10 -8.67 -9.68 -5.47
CA ASP A 10 -9.23 -9.51 -4.11
C ASP A 10 -8.18 -9.05 -3.10
N CYS A 11 -6.89 -9.34 -3.32
CA CYS A 11 -5.82 -8.85 -2.46
C CYS A 11 -5.20 -7.51 -2.89
N ARG A 12 -5.76 -6.89 -3.92
CA ARG A 12 -5.23 -5.61 -4.40
C ARG A 12 -5.76 -4.46 -3.57
N VAL A 13 -4.85 -3.65 -3.01
CA VAL A 13 -5.24 -2.42 -2.29
C VAL A 13 -6.15 -1.56 -3.17
N PRO A 14 -7.38 -1.25 -2.71
CA PRO A 14 -8.39 -0.58 -3.54
C PRO A 14 -8.00 0.87 -3.85
N LYS A 15 -8.82 1.53 -4.67
CA LYS A 15 -8.69 2.98 -4.86
C LYS A 15 -8.95 3.69 -3.52
N PRO A 16 -8.18 4.73 -3.17
CA PRO A 16 -8.37 5.42 -1.90
C PRO A 16 -9.71 6.18 -1.89
N PRO A 17 -10.42 6.20 -0.75
CA PRO A 17 -11.63 7.00 -0.58
C PRO A 17 -11.38 8.47 -0.89
N VAL A 18 -12.36 9.16 -1.48
CA VAL A 18 -12.20 10.56 -1.90
C VAL A 18 -12.04 11.53 -0.73
N ASP A 19 -12.61 11.17 0.41
CA ASP A 19 -12.58 11.88 1.69
C ASP A 19 -11.36 11.56 2.54
N LEU A 20 -10.52 10.60 2.13
CA LEU A 20 -9.30 10.24 2.85
C LEU A 20 -8.31 11.41 2.97
N ALA A 21 -8.17 12.20 1.91
CA ALA A 21 -7.29 13.37 1.89
C ALA A 21 -7.70 14.35 0.78
N GLU A 22 -7.34 15.62 0.98
CA GLU A 22 -7.74 16.74 0.10
C GLU A 22 -7.34 16.51 -1.37
N THR A 23 -6.12 16.05 -1.63
CA THR A 23 -5.59 15.92 -2.99
C THR A 23 -5.41 14.47 -3.42
N ALA A 24 -5.52 14.23 -4.73
CA ALA A 24 -5.25 12.92 -5.31
C ALA A 24 -3.80 12.46 -5.05
N TYR A 25 -2.86 13.41 -5.00
CA TYR A 25 -1.47 13.15 -4.65
C TYR A 25 -1.34 12.54 -3.25
N LEU A 26 -1.97 13.14 -2.23
CA LEU A 26 -1.95 12.63 -0.86
C LEU A 26 -2.61 11.24 -0.79
N ARG A 27 -3.80 11.10 -1.37
CA ARG A 27 -4.54 9.83 -1.41
C ARG A 27 -3.73 8.71 -2.07
N ASN A 28 -3.02 9.01 -3.16
CA ASN A 28 -2.16 8.04 -3.85
C ASN A 28 -0.94 7.67 -3.01
N GLY A 29 -0.36 8.61 -2.28
CA GLY A 29 0.71 8.33 -1.33
C GLY A 29 0.26 7.43 -0.18
N TYR A 30 -0.90 7.70 0.42
CA TYR A 30 -1.47 6.82 1.46
C TYR A 30 -1.78 5.43 0.93
N ARG A 31 -2.21 5.30 -0.33
CA ARG A 31 -2.33 3.99 -0.99
C ARG A 31 -1.01 3.25 -1.10
N ALA A 32 0.07 3.94 -1.47
CA ALA A 32 1.39 3.33 -1.51
C ALA A 32 1.88 2.92 -0.12
N ILE A 33 1.69 3.78 0.90
CA ILE A 33 2.00 3.44 2.29
C ILE A 33 1.23 2.20 2.74
N LEU A 34 -0.08 2.12 2.47
CA LEU A 34 -0.88 0.95 2.84
C LEU A 34 -0.36 -0.35 2.19
N ARG A 35 0.05 -0.29 0.92
CA ARG A 35 0.69 -1.42 0.22
C ARG A 35 1.98 -1.85 0.92
N ILE A 36 2.83 -0.89 1.29
CA ILE A 36 4.09 -1.15 2.00
C ILE A 36 3.80 -1.84 3.34
N LEU A 37 2.87 -1.32 4.14
CA LEU A 37 2.53 -1.88 5.44
C LEU A 37 2.04 -3.34 5.34
N ILE A 38 1.17 -3.63 4.38
CA ILE A 38 0.65 -4.98 4.14
C ILE A 38 1.80 -5.93 3.73
N ALA A 39 2.66 -5.50 2.81
CA ALA A 39 3.76 -6.33 2.33
C ALA A 39 4.84 -6.55 3.40
N GLU A 40 5.14 -5.54 4.22
CA GLU A 40 6.03 -5.67 5.38
C GLU A 40 5.48 -6.71 6.37
N GLU A 41 4.19 -6.67 6.68
CA GLU A 41 3.56 -7.65 7.58
C GLU A 41 3.57 -9.06 6.98
N ALA A 42 3.27 -9.19 5.69
CA ALA A 42 3.33 -10.48 5.01
C ALA A 42 4.72 -11.11 5.10
N LEU A 43 5.77 -10.31 4.91
CA LEU A 43 7.17 -10.74 5.06
C LEU A 43 7.52 -11.07 6.52
N ALA A 44 7.11 -10.23 7.46
CA ALA A 44 7.43 -10.40 8.88
C ALA A 44 6.75 -11.63 9.50
N SER A 45 5.52 -11.90 9.08
CA SER A 45 4.72 -13.05 9.52
C SER A 45 4.91 -14.28 8.62
N GLU A 46 5.78 -14.20 7.61
CA GLU A 46 6.04 -15.25 6.60
C GLU A 46 4.76 -15.85 6.00
N THR A 47 3.74 -15.00 5.79
CA THR A 47 2.43 -15.43 5.31
C THR A 47 2.20 -15.05 3.86
N CYS A 48 1.59 -15.98 3.13
CA CYS A 48 1.20 -15.82 1.73
C CYS A 48 -0.30 -15.58 1.57
N THR A 49 -1.03 -15.47 2.68
CA THR A 49 -2.47 -15.15 2.66
C THR A 49 -2.67 -13.66 2.43
N CYS A 50 -3.82 -13.30 1.87
CA CYS A 50 -4.18 -11.90 1.80
C CYS A 50 -4.38 -11.31 3.20
N LEU A 51 -3.75 -10.17 3.48
CA LEU A 51 -3.88 -9.45 4.75
C LEU A 51 -4.68 -8.15 4.63
N LEU A 52 -5.26 -7.87 3.45
CA LEU A 52 -5.92 -6.59 3.17
C LEU A 52 -7.04 -6.26 4.17
N ASP A 53 -7.75 -7.27 4.69
CA ASP A 53 -8.81 -7.14 5.69
C ASP A 53 -8.32 -6.74 7.09
N GLN A 54 -7.02 -6.87 7.35
CA GLN A 54 -6.37 -6.51 8.62
C GLN A 54 -5.82 -5.07 8.61
N PHE A 55 -5.88 -4.40 7.45
CA PHE A 55 -5.32 -3.08 7.25
C PHE A 55 -6.37 -2.04 6.86
N THR A 56 -6.20 -0.84 7.37
CA THR A 56 -7.11 0.30 7.23
C THR A 56 -6.37 1.54 6.74
N TRP A 57 -7.12 2.47 6.17
CA TRP A 57 -6.56 3.76 5.75
C TRP A 57 -5.99 4.58 6.93
N ASP A 58 -6.56 4.44 8.13
CA ASP A 58 -6.06 5.13 9.33
C ASP A 58 -4.65 4.66 9.74
N GLN A 59 -4.32 3.39 9.50
CA GLN A 59 -2.95 2.90 9.70
C GLN A 59 -1.97 3.55 8.72
N ALA A 60 -2.38 3.75 7.46
CA ALA A 60 -1.54 4.46 6.49
C ALA A 60 -1.36 5.95 6.85
N LEU A 61 -2.41 6.60 7.36
CA LEU A 61 -2.32 7.97 7.89
C LEU A 61 -1.37 8.05 9.10
N THR A 62 -1.49 7.12 10.04
CA THR A 62 -0.66 7.05 11.25
C THR A 62 0.80 6.75 10.91
N ALA A 63 1.06 5.98 9.85
CA ALA A 63 2.39 5.64 9.40
C ALA A 63 3.10 6.76 8.60
N LEU A 64 2.39 7.84 8.24
CA LEU A 64 2.94 8.96 7.45
C LEU A 64 4.33 9.42 7.91
N PRO A 65 4.62 9.63 9.21
CA PRO A 65 5.93 10.13 9.64
C PRO A 65 7.11 9.22 9.27
N ARG A 66 6.88 7.91 9.06
CA ARG A 66 7.92 6.96 8.61
C ARG A 66 8.40 7.24 7.18
N PHE A 67 7.56 7.88 6.38
CA PHE A 67 7.72 8.08 4.95
C PHE A 67 7.87 9.55 4.58
N GLN A 68 7.82 10.44 5.57
CA GLN A 68 7.87 11.88 5.37
C GLN A 68 9.29 12.30 4.95
N THR A 69 9.39 12.94 3.79
CA THR A 69 10.63 13.52 3.26
C THR A 69 10.62 15.04 3.27
N SER A 70 9.48 15.67 3.58
CA SER A 70 9.32 17.12 3.66
C SER A 70 8.32 17.54 4.74
N ASP A 71 8.57 18.70 5.35
CA ASP A 71 7.62 19.37 6.26
C ASP A 71 6.46 20.07 5.53
N ASN A 72 6.45 20.08 4.19
CA ASN A 72 5.35 20.66 3.44
C ASN A 72 4.10 19.76 3.52
N PRO A 73 3.00 20.19 4.15
CA PRO A 73 1.81 19.35 4.33
C PRO A 73 1.13 18.97 3.00
N ARG A 74 1.39 19.70 1.92
CA ARG A 74 0.87 19.38 0.58
C ARG A 74 1.75 18.40 -0.21
N LEU A 75 3.02 18.28 0.17
CA LEU A 75 4.03 17.44 -0.49
C LEU A 75 4.91 16.71 0.54
N PRO A 76 4.33 15.93 1.49
CA PRO A 76 5.09 15.38 2.61
C PRO A 76 6.04 14.25 2.21
N PHE A 77 5.87 13.61 1.06
CA PHE A 77 6.63 12.43 0.62
C PHE A 77 6.84 12.40 -0.89
N ASN A 78 7.75 11.58 -1.41
CA ASN A 78 7.81 11.32 -2.85
C ASN A 78 6.90 10.13 -3.21
N VAL A 79 5.75 10.41 -3.82
CA VAL A 79 4.78 9.35 -4.20
C VAL A 79 5.41 8.32 -5.13
N LEU A 80 6.27 8.73 -6.07
CA LEU A 80 6.89 7.78 -7.00
C LEU A 80 7.84 6.82 -6.29
N GLU A 81 8.60 7.31 -5.30
CA GLU A 81 9.46 6.46 -4.48
C GLU A 81 8.65 5.51 -3.60
N LEU A 82 7.53 5.96 -3.03
CA LEU A 82 6.64 5.09 -2.26
C LEU A 82 6.06 3.96 -3.12
N TYR A 83 5.67 4.25 -4.36
CA TYR A 83 5.20 3.21 -5.27
C TYR A 83 6.31 2.22 -5.64
N ALA A 84 7.51 2.71 -5.93
CA ALA A 84 8.66 1.84 -6.21
C ALA A 84 9.02 0.95 -5.00
N GLN A 85 8.96 1.50 -3.78
CA GLN A 85 9.17 0.75 -2.55
C GLN A 85 8.07 -0.31 -2.33
N ALA A 86 6.80 0.05 -2.53
CA ALA A 86 5.68 -0.90 -2.44
C ALA A 86 5.86 -2.06 -3.43
N ASP A 87 6.17 -1.75 -4.69
CA ASP A 87 6.37 -2.76 -5.74
C ASP A 87 7.55 -3.70 -5.39
N ALA A 88 8.62 -3.17 -4.80
CA ALA A 88 9.76 -3.98 -4.36
C ALA A 88 9.44 -4.91 -3.18
N PHE A 89 8.62 -4.49 -2.22
CA PHE A 89 8.16 -5.37 -1.14
C PHE A 89 7.16 -6.42 -1.63
N GLU A 90 6.22 -6.04 -2.49
CA GLU A 90 5.27 -6.99 -3.09
C GLU A 90 5.99 -8.05 -3.94
N ALA A 91 7.06 -7.68 -4.66
CA ALA A 91 7.91 -8.63 -5.38
C ALA A 91 8.61 -9.60 -4.42
N GLN A 92 9.14 -9.13 -3.29
CA GLN A 92 9.73 -9.99 -2.27
C GLN A 92 8.72 -10.96 -1.66
N VAL A 93 7.49 -10.50 -1.38
CA VAL A 93 6.40 -11.37 -0.92
C VAL A 93 6.11 -12.45 -1.95
N ALA A 94 5.98 -12.07 -3.23
CA ALA A 94 5.72 -13.01 -4.31
C ALA A 94 6.84 -14.07 -4.42
N GLU A 95 8.11 -13.66 -4.36
CA GLU A 95 9.25 -14.58 -4.36
C GLU A 95 9.26 -15.52 -3.15
N ALA A 96 8.92 -15.03 -1.95
CA ALA A 96 8.84 -15.84 -0.74
C ALA A 96 7.73 -16.91 -0.82
N CYS A 97 6.64 -16.60 -1.51
CA CYS A 97 5.43 -17.42 -1.59
C CYS A 97 5.40 -18.43 -2.74
N VAL A 98 6.38 -18.40 -3.65
CA VAL A 98 6.52 -19.36 -4.77
C VAL A 98 7.28 -20.64 -4.35
N LYS A 99 7.68 -20.77 -3.07
CA LYS A 99 8.43 -21.91 -2.54
C LYS A 99 7.61 -23.20 -2.46
#